data_AF-A0AAE4CN18-F1
#
_entry.id   AF-A0AAE4CN18-F1
#
_cell.length_a   1.000
_cell.length_b   1.000
_cell.length_c   1.000
_cell.angle_alpha   90.00
_cell.angle_beta   90.00
_cell.angle_gamma   90.00
#
_symmetry.space_group_name_H-M   'P 1'
#
loop_
_entity.id
_entity.type
_entity.pdbx_description
1 polymer ?
#
loop_
_entity_poly.entity_id
_entity_poly.type
_entity_poly.pdbx_seq_one_letter_code
_entity_poly.pdbx_strand_id
1 'polypeptide(L)' 'MAYPSRHDDAGSLPTLLAEYGYLATQLTAASATYAERIRTRLTELDADIERHIAAMPDE' A
#
# COMPACT_ATOMS: atom_id res chain seq x y z
N MET A 1 -9.82 10.66 -28.59
CA MET A 1 -10.20 10.00 -27.33
C MET A 1 -8.92 9.61 -26.62
N ALA A 2 -8.53 10.35 -25.57
CA ALA A 2 -7.41 9.97 -24.72
C ALA A 2 -7.93 8.91 -23.74
N TYR A 3 -7.37 7.71 -23.78
CA TYR A 3 -7.61 6.71 -22.74
C TYR A 3 -6.90 7.20 -21.48
N PRO A 4 -7.57 7.34 -20.32
CA PRO A 4 -6.86 7.62 -19.08
C PRO A 4 -5.93 6.46 -18.79
N SER A 5 -4.66 6.77 -18.62
CA SER A 5 -3.56 5.85 -18.35
C SER A 5 -3.91 4.98 -17.15
N ARG A 6 -4.36 3.75 -17.42
CA ARG A 6 -4.68 2.71 -16.42
C ARG A 6 -3.45 2.18 -15.68
N HIS A 7 -2.34 2.92 -15.70
CA HIS A 7 -1.00 2.49 -15.31
C HIS A 7 -0.44 3.26 -14.11
N ASP A 8 -1.05 4.38 -13.70
CA ASP A 8 -0.61 5.17 -12.53
C ASP A 8 -1.36 4.85 -11.23
N ASP A 9 -2.41 4.01 -11.28
CA ASP A 9 -3.19 3.68 -10.07
C ASP A 9 -2.51 2.66 -9.15
N ALA A 10 -1.49 1.94 -9.62
CA ALA A 10 -0.75 0.99 -8.80
C ALA A 10 0.07 1.68 -7.69
N GLY A 11 0.34 2.99 -7.84
CA GLY A 11 1.04 3.80 -6.84
C GLY A 11 0.17 4.83 -6.13
N SER A 12 -1.14 4.90 -6.41
CA SER A 12 -2.01 5.91 -5.80
C SER A 12 -2.28 5.59 -4.33
N LEU A 13 -2.38 6.63 -3.49
CA LEU A 13 -2.61 6.49 -2.05
C LEU A 13 -3.81 5.57 -1.70
N PRO A 14 -4.97 5.65 -2.38
CA PRO A 14 -6.08 4.72 -2.12
C PRO A 14 -5.72 3.25 -2.38
N THR A 15 -4.93 2.96 -3.42
CA THR A 15 -4.48 1.61 -3.74
C THR A 15 -3.50 1.09 -2.68
N LEU A 16 -2.55 1.91 -2.23
CA LEU A 16 -1.60 1.56 -1.18
C LEU A 16 -2.32 1.24 0.15
N LEU A 17 -3.32 2.05 0.51
CA LEU A 17 -4.14 1.82 1.71
C LEU A 17 -4.97 0.54 1.62
N ALA A 18 -5.51 0.22 0.44
CA ALA A 18 -6.26 -1.01 0.21
C ALA A 18 -5.35 -2.26 0.31
N GLU A 19 -4.14 -2.21 -0.26
CA GLU A 19 -3.14 -3.27 -0.13
C GLU A 19 -2.72 -3.47 1.33
N TYR A 20 -2.47 -2.38 2.05
CA TYR A 20 -2.12 -2.41 3.48
C TYR A 20 -3.21 -3.10 4.31
N GLY A 21 -4.47 -2.69 4.15
CA GLY A 21 -5.59 -3.30 4.87
C GLY A 21 -5.76 -4.79 4.56
N TYR A 22 -5.64 -5.18 3.29
CA TYR A 22 -5.71 -6.58 2.89
C TYR A 22 -4.59 -7.43 3.51
N LEU A 23 -3.35 -6.94 3.49
CA LEU A 23 -2.21 -7.63 4.09
C LEU A 23 -2.30 -7.71 5.62
N ALA A 24 -2.77 -6.65 6.28
CA ALA A 24 -2.99 -6.64 7.72
C ALA A 24 -4.02 -7.69 8.16
N THR A 25 -5.10 -7.89 7.40
CA THR A 25 -6.09 -8.93 7.70
C THR A 25 -5.52 -10.34 7.47
N GLN A 26 -4.69 -10.55 6.45
CA GLN A 26 -4.00 -11.82 6.23
C GLN A 26 -2.99 -12.13 7.33
N LEU A 27 -2.32 -11.13 7.92
CA LEU A 27 -1.34 -11.32 8.99
C LEU A 27 -1.94 -12.08 10.19
N THR A 28 -3.19 -11.77 10.53
CA THR A 28 -3.94 -12.43 11.62
C THR A 28 -4.18 -13.93 11.39
N ALA A 29 -4.23 -14.37 10.13
CA ALA A 29 -4.48 -15.76 9.75
C ALA A 29 -3.23 -16.47 9.18
N ALA A 30 -2.09 -15.77 9.11
CA ALA A 30 -0.88 -16.25 8.47
C ALA A 30 -0.05 -17.16 9.39
N SER A 31 0.59 -18.18 8.79
CA SER A 31 1.65 -18.95 9.44
C SER A 31 2.89 -18.07 9.69
N ALA A 32 3.73 -18.41 10.66
CA ALA A 32 4.86 -17.58 11.08
C ALA A 32 5.78 -17.12 9.93
N THR A 33 6.08 -18.00 8.97
CA THR A 33 6.92 -17.67 7.80
C THR A 33 6.24 -16.70 6.83
N TYR A 34 4.93 -16.85 6.63
CA TYR A 34 4.17 -15.95 5.75
C TYR A 34 3.88 -14.62 6.44
N ALA A 35 3.66 -14.64 7.75
CA ALA A 35 3.50 -13.45 8.58
C ALA A 35 4.72 -12.53 8.49
N GLU A 36 5.94 -13.08 8.47
CA GLU A 36 7.15 -12.28 8.35
C GLU A 36 7.24 -11.57 6.99
N ARG A 37 6.89 -12.27 5.90
CA ARG A 37 6.84 -11.65 4.57
C ARG A 37 5.79 -10.54 4.50
N ILE A 38 4.62 -10.76 5.11
CA ILE A 38 3.57 -9.74 5.20
C ILE A 38 4.06 -8.52 5.98
N ARG A 39 4.75 -8.71 7.12
CA ARG A 39 5.30 -7.59 7.92
C ARG A 39 6.31 -6.76 7.15
N THR A 40 7.23 -7.39 6.42
CA THR A 40 8.17 -6.67 5.54
C THR A 40 7.40 -5.81 4.54
N ARG A 41 6.40 -6.38 3.87
CA ARG A 41 5.61 -5.67 2.87
C ARG A 41 4.78 -4.52 3.46
N LEU A 42 4.20 -4.70 4.65
CA LEU A 42 3.47 -3.64 5.37
C LEU A 42 4.40 -2.46 5.71
N THR A 43 5.64 -2.74 6.11
CA THR A 43 6.64 -1.69 6.41
C THR A 43 7.01 -0.88 5.16
N GLU A 44 7.12 -1.54 4.00
CA GLU A 44 7.35 -0.85 2.73
C GLU A 44 6.16 0.05 2.36
N LEU A 45 4.94 -0.45 2.51
CA LEU A 45 3.71 0.30 2.23
C LEU A 45 3.56 1.52 3.14
N ASP A 46 3.87 1.40 4.43
CA ASP A 46 3.87 2.54 5.35
C ASP A 46 4.80 3.65 4.87
N ALA A 47 6.02 3.30 4.46
CA ALA A 47 6.97 4.29 3.94
C ALA A 47 6.51 4.94 2.62
N ASP A 48 5.80 4.20 1.76
CA ASP A 48 5.23 4.72 0.51
C ASP A 48 4.01 5.64 0.77
N ILE A 49 3.18 5.28 1.76
CA ILE A 49 2.05 6.08 2.24
C ILE A 49 2.54 7.39 2.87
N GLU A 50 3.53 7.34 3.76
CA GLU A 50 4.13 8.52 4.37
C GLU A 50 4.71 9.47 3.31
N ARG A 51 5.40 8.93 2.30
CA ARG A 51 5.91 9.73 1.16
C ARG A 51 4.78 10.38 0.37
N HIS A 52 3.66 9.68 0.16
CA HIS A 52 2.49 10.26 -0.49
C HIS A 52 1.87 11.39 0.34
N ILE A 53 1.68 11.18 1.63
CA ILE A 53 1.13 12.18 2.55
C ILE A 53 2.03 13.42 2.60
N ALA A 54 3.35 13.24 2.71
CA ALA A 54 4.31 14.35 2.73
C ALA A 54 4.40 15.12 1.40
N ALA A 55 4.01 14.49 0.29
CA ALA A 55 3.92 15.13 -1.01
C ALA A 55 2.58 15.84 -1.25
N MET A 56 1.58 15.63 -0.39
CA MET A 56 0.33 16.39 -0.46
C MET A 56 0.60 17.83 0.00
N PRO A 57 0.16 18.84 -0.79
CA PRO A 57 0.25 20.22 -0.34
C PRO A 57 -0.62 20.41 0.90
N ASP A 58 -0.06 21.04 1.95
CA ASP A 58 -0.86 21.59 3.06
C ASP A 58 -1.78 22.67 2.47
N GLU A 59 -3.09 22.37 2.38
CA GLU A 59 -4.14 23.34 2.02
C GLU A 59 -4.39 24.37 3.13
#